data_AF-A0A850LWJ7-F1
#
_entry.id   AF-A0A850LWJ7-F1
#
_cell.length_a   1.000
_cell.length_b   1.000
_cell.length_c   1.000
_cell.angle_alpha   90.00
_cell.angle_beta   90.00
_cell.angle_gamma   90.00
#
_symmetry.space_group_name_H-M   'P 1'
#
loop_
_entity.id
_entity.type
_entity.pdbx_description
1 polymer ?
#
loop_
_entity_poly.entity_id
_entity_poly.type
_entity_poly.pdbx_seq_one_letter_code
_entity_poly.pdbx_strand_id
1 'polypeptide(L)'
;MENKKKKSEKEEFIPEEMKPIEPHLVQMVIDPETGRDITAEHIAKRLKELEYMADEIISFAVWRWERNKEKKAEIFKETEEYLRERIGCGSIGPATAAAGPLMYAKISELHKIFG
;
A
#
# COMPACT_ATOMS: atom_id res chain seq x y z
N MET A 1 18.90 -56.29 19.28
CA MET A 1 17.46 -55.94 19.39
C MET A 1 17.36 -55.10 20.66
N GLU A 2 17.19 -53.78 20.59
CA GLU A 2 15.89 -53.13 20.39
C GLU A 2 16.07 -51.75 19.76
N ASN A 3 15.31 -51.52 18.69
CA ASN A 3 15.10 -50.21 18.07
C ASN A 3 14.27 -49.32 18.99
N LYS A 4 14.70 -48.08 19.26
CA LYS A 4 13.78 -47.01 19.65
C LYS A 4 13.87 -45.84 18.67
N LYS A 5 12.99 -45.93 17.67
CA LYS A 5 12.45 -44.79 16.90
C LYS A 5 11.95 -43.71 17.87
N LYS A 6 12.39 -42.47 17.69
CA LYS A 6 11.61 -41.25 18.00
C LYS A 6 11.73 -40.34 16.79
N LYS A 7 10.76 -40.47 15.88
CA LYS A 7 9.72 -39.47 15.59
C LYS A 7 10.35 -38.12 15.24
N SER A 8 10.64 -37.97 13.95
CA SER A 8 10.79 -36.68 13.29
C SER A 8 9.47 -35.92 13.44
N GLU A 9 9.45 -34.89 14.27
CA GLU A 9 8.47 -33.83 14.17
C GLU A 9 8.65 -33.22 12.78
N LYS A 10 7.65 -33.39 11.91
CA LYS A 10 7.59 -32.64 10.68
C LYS A 10 7.25 -31.22 11.11
N GLU A 11 8.26 -30.36 11.22
CA GLU A 11 8.03 -28.92 11.21
C GLU A 11 7.24 -28.63 9.94
N GLU A 12 5.99 -28.23 10.12
CA GLU A 12 5.17 -27.75 9.01
C GLU A 12 5.90 -26.55 8.42
N PHE A 13 6.33 -26.68 7.17
CA PHE A 13 6.93 -25.59 6.42
C PHE A 13 5.86 -24.51 6.25
N ILE A 14 5.86 -23.54 7.16
CA ILE A 14 5.09 -22.31 7.02
C ILE A 14 5.93 -21.41 6.11
N PRO A 15 5.47 -21.10 4.88
CA PRO A 15 6.14 -20.13 4.02
C PRO A 15 6.38 -18.85 4.82
N GLU A 16 7.54 -18.22 4.65
CA GLU A 16 7.93 -17.05 5.45
C GLU A 16 6.90 -15.90 5.35
N GLU A 17 6.17 -15.83 4.24
CA GLU A 17 5.04 -14.93 3.95
C GLU A 17 3.78 -15.18 4.81
N MET A 18 3.64 -16.36 5.42
CA MET A 18 2.52 -16.75 6.27
C MET A 18 2.84 -16.68 7.76
N LYS A 19 4.08 -16.37 8.14
CA LYS A 19 4.41 -16.12 9.54
C LYS A 19 3.68 -14.83 9.97
N PRO A 20 2.96 -14.83 11.12
CA PRO A 20 2.36 -13.61 11.63
C PRO A 20 3.46 -12.56 11.80
N ILE A 21 3.23 -11.37 11.24
CA ILE A 21 4.15 -10.23 11.37
C ILE A 21 4.41 -10.05 12.86
N GLU A 22 5.67 -10.13 13.27
CA GLU A 22 6.02 -10.04 14.67
C GLU A 22 5.52 -8.69 15.21
N PRO A 23 4.76 -8.65 16.33
CA PRO A 23 4.08 -7.43 16.78
C PRO A 23 4.98 -6.22 16.99
N HIS A 24 6.27 -6.45 17.25
CA HIS A 24 7.28 -5.40 17.44
C HIS A 24 7.78 -4.76 16.12
N LEU A 25 7.48 -5.38 14.96
CA LEU A 25 7.75 -4.82 13.64
C LEU A 25 6.66 -3.82 13.21
N VAL A 26 5.49 -3.87 13.82
CA VAL A 26 4.41 -2.90 13.60
C VAL A 26 4.62 -1.74 14.57
N GLN A 27 5.03 -0.58 14.04
CA GLN A 27 5.12 0.63 14.84
C GLN A 27 3.72 1.04 15.30
N MET A 28 3.44 0.87 16.59
CA MET A 28 2.19 1.31 17.20
C MET A 28 2.10 2.83 17.25
N VAL A 29 0.89 3.35 17.08
CA VAL A 29 0.55 4.76 17.28
C VAL A 29 -0.32 4.84 18.53
N ILE A 30 0.22 5.44 19.59
CA ILE A 30 -0.49 5.61 20.86
C ILE A 30 -0.97 7.06 20.96
N ASP A 31 -2.23 7.24 21.33
CA ASP A 31 -2.80 8.55 21.67
C ASP A 31 -2.15 9.07 22.97
N PRO A 32 -1.45 10.21 22.95
CA PRO A 32 -0.78 10.74 24.13
C PRO A 32 -1.73 11.21 25.23
N GLU A 33 -3.00 11.53 24.92
CA GLU A 33 -3.98 12.01 25.90
C GLU A 33 -4.67 10.86 26.63
N THR A 34 -4.98 9.78 25.90
CA THR A 34 -5.77 8.65 26.43
C THR A 34 -4.94 7.39 26.69
N GLY A 35 -3.72 7.31 26.15
CA GLY A 35 -2.88 6.11 26.20
C GLY A 35 -3.39 4.95 25.34
N ARG A 36 -4.42 5.18 24.51
CA ARG A 36 -5.04 4.15 23.67
C ARG A 36 -4.20 3.89 22.42
N ASP A 37 -4.12 2.62 22.02
CA ASP A 37 -3.64 2.24 20.69
C ASP A 37 -4.63 2.70 19.62
N ILE A 38 -4.18 3.61 18.77
CA ILE A 38 -4.91 4.19 17.64
C ILE A 38 -4.27 3.84 16.29
N THR A 39 -3.44 2.81 16.24
CA THR A 39 -2.67 2.41 15.04
C THR A 39 -3.60 2.19 13.85
N ALA A 40 -4.70 1.46 14.04
CA ALA A 40 -5.65 1.16 12.99
C ALA A 40 -6.39 2.42 12.49
N GLU A 41 -6.91 3.26 13.40
CA GLU A 41 -7.57 4.51 13.04
C GLU A 41 -6.61 5.46 12.31
N HIS A 42 -5.36 5.53 12.75
CA HIS A 42 -4.33 6.35 12.12
C HIS A 42 -4.01 5.88 10.69
N ILE A 43 -3.81 4.58 10.48
CA ILE A 43 -3.60 4.00 9.14
C ILE A 43 -4.81 4.26 8.25
N ALA A 44 -6.03 4.00 8.74
CA ALA A 44 -7.26 4.17 7.96
C ALA A 44 -7.46 5.63 7.53
N LYS A 45 -7.24 6.58 8.45
CA LYS A 45 -7.28 8.01 8.13
C LYS A 45 -6.26 8.37 7.06
N ARG A 46 -5.02 7.88 7.21
CA ARG A 46 -3.96 8.18 6.26
C ARG A 46 -4.23 7.59 4.87
N LEU A 47 -4.77 6.38 4.80
CA LEU A 47 -5.18 5.77 3.52
C LEU A 47 -6.28 6.57 2.83
N LYS A 48 -7.27 7.05 3.58
CA LYS A 48 -8.33 7.89 3.03
C LYS A 48 -7.80 9.21 2.47
N GLU A 49 -6.83 9.82 3.15
CA GLU A 49 -6.16 11.03 2.64
C GLU A 49 -5.37 10.75 1.35
N LEU A 50 -4.67 9.61 1.28
CA LEU A 50 -3.94 9.20 0.08
C LEU A 50 -4.88 8.85 -1.08
N GLU A 51 -6.01 8.21 -0.80
CA GLU A 51 -7.03 7.88 -1.79
C GLU A 51 -7.61 9.15 -2.42
N TYR A 52 -8.01 10.12 -1.58
CA TYR A 52 -8.47 11.42 -2.05
C TYR A 52 -7.42 12.13 -2.92
N MET A 53 -6.15 12.11 -2.49
CA MET A 53 -5.07 12.71 -3.27
C MET A 53 -4.87 12.03 -4.63
N ALA A 54 -4.93 10.69 -4.67
CA ALA A 54 -4.81 9.94 -5.90
C ALA A 54 -5.98 10.22 -6.87
N ASP A 55 -7.20 10.35 -6.35
CA ASP A 55 -8.40 10.67 -7.14
C ASP A 55 -8.30 12.07 -7.78
N GLU A 56 -7.82 13.05 -7.03
CA GLU A 56 -7.59 14.40 -7.55
C GLU A 56 -6.52 14.41 -8.66
N ILE A 57 -5.44 13.63 -8.50
CA ILE A 57 -4.39 13.48 -9.51
C ILE A 57 -4.96 12.87 -10.80
N ILE A 58 -5.74 11.80 -10.70
CA ILE A 58 -6.36 11.14 -11.86
C ILE A 58 -7.38 12.08 -12.52
N SER A 59 -8.21 12.76 -11.73
CA SER A 59 -9.22 13.71 -12.24
C SER A 59 -8.57 14.86 -13.01
N PHE A 60 -7.46 15.40 -12.50
CA PHE A 60 -6.69 16.42 -13.20
C PHE A 60 -6.08 15.91 -14.51
N ALA A 61 -5.59 14.66 -14.53
CA ALA A 61 -5.08 14.04 -15.75
C ALA A 61 -6.17 13.90 -16.83
N VAL A 62 -7.38 13.45 -16.45
CA VAL A 62 -8.53 13.37 -17.35
C VAL A 62 -8.87 14.75 -17.92
N TRP A 63 -8.96 15.77 -17.06
CA TRP A 63 -9.20 17.14 -17.49
C TRP A 63 -8.15 17.66 -18.48
N ARG A 64 -6.86 17.36 -18.25
CA ARG A 64 -5.76 17.72 -19.18
C ARG A 64 -5.93 17.02 -20.53
N TRP A 65 -6.31 15.75 -20.52
CA TRP A 65 -6.46 14.93 -21.72
C TRP A 65 -7.65 15.37 -22.58
N GLU A 66 -8.79 15.70 -21.97
CA GLU A 66 -9.97 16.20 -22.69
C GLU A 66 -9.66 17.46 -23.52
N ARG A 67 -8.69 18.26 -23.08
CA ARG A 67 -8.28 19.52 -23.71
C ARG A 67 -7.11 19.37 -24.68
N ASN A 68 -6.31 18.32 -24.56
CA ASN A 68 -5.12 18.06 -25.38
C ASN A 68 -5.03 16.56 -25.70
N LYS A 69 -5.88 16.08 -26.60
CA LYS A 69 -6.02 14.63 -26.86
C LYS A 69 -4.75 14.02 -27.44
N GLU A 70 -3.97 14.80 -28.19
CA GLU A 70 -2.68 14.42 -28.75
C GLU A 70 -1.60 14.15 -27.69
N LYS A 71 -1.78 14.69 -26.48
CA LYS A 71 -0.85 14.49 -25.36
C LYS A 71 -1.20 13.29 -24.47
N LYS A 72 -2.13 12.41 -24.88
CA LYS A 72 -2.60 11.26 -24.08
C LYS A 72 -1.45 10.49 -23.41
N ALA A 73 -0.42 10.12 -24.18
CA ALA A 73 0.70 9.32 -23.69
C ALA A 73 1.62 10.09 -22.72
N GLU A 74 1.85 11.38 -22.97
CA GLU A 74 2.63 12.28 -22.10
C GLU A 74 1.91 12.46 -20.75
N ILE A 75 0.62 12.81 -20.79
CA ILE A 75 -0.22 13.00 -19.60
C ILE A 75 -0.29 11.72 -18.78
N PHE A 76 -0.49 10.57 -19.43
CA PHE A 76 -0.52 9.27 -18.76
C PHE A 76 0.79 9.00 -18.00
N LYS A 77 1.94 9.13 -18.68
CA LYS A 77 3.25 8.86 -18.08
C LYS A 77 3.55 9.79 -16.91
N GLU A 78 3.32 11.09 -17.08
CA GLU A 78 3.50 12.08 -16.02
C GLU A 78 2.62 11.76 -14.81
N THR A 79 1.37 11.35 -15.03
CA THR A 79 0.43 11.03 -13.96
C THR A 79 0.83 9.76 -13.22
N GLU A 80 1.28 8.73 -13.94
CA GLU A 80 1.78 7.50 -13.34
C GLU A 80 3.00 7.77 -12.43
N GLU A 81 3.97 8.55 -12.92
CA GLU A 81 5.15 8.95 -12.17
C GLU A 81 4.76 9.76 -10.93
N TYR A 82 3.83 10.71 -11.08
CA TYR A 82 3.35 11.53 -9.97
C TYR A 82 2.63 10.72 -8.88
N LEU A 83 1.83 9.70 -9.26
CA LEU A 83 1.23 8.76 -8.31
C LEU A 83 2.28 7.96 -7.54
N ARG A 84 3.34 7.51 -8.22
CA ARG A 84 4.45 6.76 -7.58
C ARG A 84 5.21 7.63 -6.58
N GLU A 85 5.50 8.88 -6.94
CA GLU A 85 6.19 9.82 -6.05
C GLU A 85 5.35 10.20 -4.84
N ARG A 86 4.05 10.46 -5.03
CA ARG A 86 3.18 11.02 -3.97
C ARG A 86 2.54 9.98 -3.08
N ILE A 87 2.22 8.81 -3.62
CA ILE A 87 1.54 7.73 -2.90
C ILE A 87 2.53 6.61 -2.55
N GLY A 88 3.47 6.29 -3.46
CA GLY A 88 4.37 5.16 -3.33
C GLY A 88 5.62 5.37 -2.45
N CYS A 89 6.09 6.61 -2.31
CA CYS A 89 7.34 6.92 -1.61
C CYS A 89 7.15 8.07 -0.59
N GLY A 90 6.87 7.77 0.67
CA GLY A 90 6.71 8.88 1.64
C GLY A 90 6.73 8.63 3.13
N SER A 91 6.73 7.40 3.65
CA SER A 91 6.82 7.21 5.10
C SER A 91 7.50 5.91 5.51
N ILE A 92 8.15 5.90 6.67
CA ILE A 92 8.57 4.69 7.37
C ILE A 92 7.53 4.52 8.49
N GLY A 93 6.62 3.55 8.36
CA GLY A 93 5.53 3.33 9.32
C GLY A 93 4.39 2.46 8.76
N PRO A 94 3.40 2.06 9.56
CA PRO A 94 2.37 1.10 9.16
C PRO A 94 1.41 1.63 8.09
N ALA A 95 1.26 2.96 7.97
CA ALA A 95 0.52 3.58 6.86
C ALA A 95 1.20 3.36 5.48
N THR A 96 2.52 3.15 5.46
CA THR A 96 3.29 2.89 4.22
C THR A 96 3.01 1.51 3.65
N ALA A 97 2.84 0.50 4.51
CA ALA A 97 2.55 -0.86 4.06
C ALA A 97 1.24 -0.93 3.26
N ALA A 98 0.27 -0.09 3.60
CA ALA A 98 -1.01 -0.02 2.91
C ALA A 98 -1.04 0.99 1.74
N ALA A 99 -0.09 1.92 1.65
CA ALA A 99 0.01 2.88 0.55
C ALA A 99 0.43 2.22 -0.78
N GLY A 100 1.26 1.18 -0.73
CA GLY A 100 1.70 0.43 -1.91
C GLY A 100 0.52 -0.21 -2.69
N PRO A 101 -0.32 -1.05 -2.05
CA PRO A 101 -1.52 -1.60 -2.69
C PRO A 101 -2.45 -0.54 -3.29
N LEU A 102 -2.67 0.58 -2.58
CA LEU A 102 -3.47 1.70 -3.08
C LEU A 102 -2.86 2.31 -4.35
N MET A 103 -1.54 2.57 -4.35
CA MET A 103 -0.82 3.09 -5.52
C MET A 103 -1.02 2.17 -6.73
N TYR A 104 -0.83 0.85 -6.58
CA TYR A 104 -1.03 -0.09 -7.68
C TYR A 104 -2.48 -0.12 -8.18
N ALA A 105 -3.46 -0.06 -7.29
CA ALA A 105 -4.87 0.02 -7.65
C ALA A 105 -5.17 1.29 -8.48
N LYS A 106 -4.63 2.44 -8.07
CA LYS A 106 -4.83 3.73 -8.75
C LYS A 106 -4.09 3.82 -10.09
N ILE A 107 -2.90 3.24 -10.20
CA ILE A 107 -2.22 3.08 -11.49
C ILE A 107 -3.05 2.17 -12.41
N SER A 108 -3.60 1.06 -11.91
CA SER A 108 -4.47 0.19 -12.72
C SER A 108 -5.72 0.92 -13.20
N GLU A 109 -6.31 1.78 -12.37
CA GLU A 109 -7.43 2.66 -12.75
C GLU A 109 -7.03 3.62 -13.87
N LEU A 110 -5.90 4.30 -13.72
CA LEU A 110 -5.35 5.19 -14.74
C LEU A 110 -5.13 4.48 -16.08
N HIS A 111 -4.59 3.25 -16.05
CA HIS A 111 -4.43 2.41 -17.24
C HIS A 111 -5.76 2.05 -17.91
N LYS A 112 -6.87 1.90 -17.17
CA LYS A 112 -8.18 1.63 -17.77
C LYS A 112 -8.75 2.85 -18.47
N ILE A 113 -8.42 4.05 -17.98
CA ILE A 113 -8.88 5.32 -18.53
C ILE A 113 -8.05 5.70 -19.79
N PHE A 114 -6.74 5.50 -19.72
CA PHE A 114 -5.78 5.92 -20.74
C PHE A 114 -5.25 4.78 -21.64
N GLY A 115 -5.58 3.52 -21.35
CA GLY A 115 -5.39 2.39 -22.27
C GLY A 115 -6.20 2.53 -23.55
#